data_AF-A0A7K2VLJ9-F1
#
_entry.id   AF-A0A7K2VLJ9-F1
#
_cell.length_a   1.000
_cell.length_b   1.000
_cell.length_c   1.000
_cell.angle_alpha   90.00
_cell.angle_beta   90.00
_cell.angle_gamma   90.00
#
_symmetry.space_group_name_H-M   'P 1'
#
loop_
_entity.id
_entity.type
_entity.pdbx_description
1 polymer ?
#
loop_
_entity_poly.entity_id
_entity_poly.type
_entity_poly.pdbx_seq_one_letter_code
_entity_poly.pdbx_strand_id
1 'polypeptide(L)' 'RAPVRATPGTAADPAPLHRRALTLAGRALVVAASRADTAAAILAAERMDAHTAALAAPRELSAAH' A
#
# COMPACT_ATOMS: atom_id res chain seq x y z
N ARG A 1 31.97 -7.69 2.83
CA ARG A 1 30.89 -8.10 1.90
C ARG A 1 29.94 -6.92 1.74
N ALA A 2 29.87 -6.29 0.56
CA ALA A 2 28.94 -5.19 0.34
C ALA A 2 27.50 -5.72 0.22
N PRO A 3 26.48 -5.01 0.75
CA PRO A 3 25.10 -5.43 0.62
C PRO A 3 24.68 -5.41 -0.85
N VAL A 4 24.10 -6.52 -1.33
CA VAL A 4 23.48 -6.57 -2.66
C VAL A 4 22.25 -5.66 -2.64
N ARG A 5 22.24 -4.67 -3.53
CA ARG A 5 21.05 -3.86 -3.81
C ARG A 5 20.42 -4.35 -5.09
N ALA A 6 19.11 -4.58 -5.06
CA ALA A 6 18.36 -4.87 -6.27
C ALA A 6 18.41 -3.65 -7.20
N THR A 7 18.74 -3.88 -8.47
CA THR A 7 18.57 -2.86 -9.52
C THR A 7 17.07 -2.69 -9.76
N PRO A 8 16.50 -1.49 -9.63
CA PRO A 8 15.09 -1.28 -9.94
C PRO A 8 14.84 -1.67 -11.40
N GLY A 9 13.91 -2.61 -11.61
CA GLY A 9 13.43 -2.94 -12.95
C GLY A 9 12.66 -1.76 -13.56
N THR A 10 12.37 -1.83 -14.86
CA THR A 10 11.60 -0.82 -15.58
C THR A 10 10.34 -0.44 -14.81
N ALA A 11 10.17 0.85 -14.51
CA ALA A 11 9.08 1.35 -13.68
C ALA A 11 7.72 1.05 -14.32
N ALA A 12 7.08 -0.04 -13.88
CA ALA A 12 5.70 -0.35 -14.23
C ALA A 12 4.75 0.55 -13.43
N ASP A 13 3.55 0.80 -13.98
CA ASP A 13 2.51 1.56 -13.28
C ASP A 13 2.13 0.85 -11.95
N PRO A 14 2.33 1.50 -10.78
CA PRO A 14 2.02 0.90 -9.48
C PRO A 14 0.52 0.95 -9.14
N ALA A 15 -0.30 1.71 -9.88
CA ALA A 15 -1.74 1.85 -9.63
C ALA A 15 -2.50 0.51 -9.49
N PRO A 16 -2.33 -0.51 -10.37
CA PRO A 16 -2.99 -1.80 -10.20
C PRO A 16 -2.62 -2.52 -8.90
N LEU A 17 -1.39 -2.37 -8.40
CA LEU A 17 -0.97 -2.92 -7.12
C LEU A 17 -1.70 -2.22 -5.97
N HIS A 18 -1.76 -0.88 -5.99
CA HIS A 18 -2.46 -0.10 -4.97
C HIS A 18 -3.95 -0.43 -4.89
N ARG A 19 -4.63 -0.63 -6.03
CA ARG A 19 -6.04 -1.05 -6.05
C ARG A 19 -6.25 -2.41 -5.39
N ARG A 20 -5.41 -3.38 -5.72
CA ARG A 20 -5.48 -4.73 -5.10
C ARG A 20 -5.22 -4.67 -3.60
N ALA A 21 -4.22 -3.89 -3.19
CA ALA A 21 -3.87 -3.70 -1.80
C ALA A 21 -5.00 -3.00 -1.01
N LEU A 22 -5.64 -1.99 -1.60
CA LEU A 22 -6.82 -1.34 -1.03
C LEU A 22 -7.98 -2.33 -0.81
N THR A 23 -8.28 -3.18 -1.80
CA THR A 23 -9.30 -4.23 -1.65
C THR A 23 -8.96 -5.22 -0.52
N LEU A 24 -7.70 -5.63 -0.41
CA LEU A 24 -7.25 -6.51 0.67
C LEU A 24 -7.36 -5.85 2.04
N ALA A 25 -7.00 -4.58 2.15
CA ALA A 25 -7.12 -3.81 3.39
C ALA A 25 -8.57 -3.69 3.85
N GLY A 26 -9.51 -3.44 2.93
CA GLY A 26 -10.95 -3.44 3.24
C GLY A 26 -11.45 -4.79 3.76
N ARG A 27 -10.99 -5.90 3.19
CA ARG A 27 -11.31 -7.26 3.69
C ARG A 27 -10.72 -7.52 5.06
N ALA A 28 -9.48 -7.10 5.29
CA ALA A 28 -8.81 -7.22 6.59
C ALA A 28 -9.54 -6.41 7.68
N LEU A 29 -10.03 -5.21 7.35
CA LEU A 29 -10.80 -4.36 8.26
C LEU A 29 -12.08 -5.06 8.75
N VAL A 30 -12.87 -5.67 7.84
CA VAL A 30 -14.10 -6.39 8.20
C VAL A 30 -13.82 -7.57 9.13
N VAL A 31 -12.76 -8.34 8.84
CA VAL A 31 -12.36 -9.47 9.68
C VAL A 31 -11.90 -9.00 11.06
N ALA A 32 -11.05 -7.96 11.13
CA ALA A 32 -10.57 -7.39 12.38
C ALA A 32 -11.72 -6.87 13.26
N ALA A 33 -12.65 -6.11 12.67
CA ALA A 33 -13.83 -5.61 13.35
C ALA A 33 -14.70 -6.75 13.90
N SER A 34 -14.92 -7.80 13.09
CA SER A 34 -15.72 -8.96 13.50
C SER A 34 -15.11 -9.73 14.67
N ARG A 35 -13.78 -9.72 14.80
CA ARG A 35 -13.04 -10.34 15.91
C ARG A 35 -12.84 -9.40 17.11
N ALA A 36 -13.35 -8.17 17.03
CA ALA A 36 -13.08 -7.09 17.98
C ALA A 36 -11.58 -6.80 18.16
N ASP A 37 -10.77 -7.01 17.12
CA ASP A 37 -9.35 -6.64 17.11
C ASP A 37 -9.21 -5.19 16.67
N THR A 38 -9.22 -4.28 17.65
CA THR A 38 -9.15 -2.84 17.41
C THR A 38 -7.81 -2.42 16.79
N ALA A 39 -6.69 -3.04 17.20
CA ALA A 39 -5.37 -2.67 16.69
C ALA A 39 -5.23 -3.02 15.21
N ALA A 40 -5.67 -4.22 14.81
CA ALA A 40 -5.68 -4.63 13.42
C ALA A 40 -6.66 -3.80 12.57
N ALA A 41 -7.80 -3.38 13.14
CA ALA A 41 -8.77 -2.53 12.45
C ALA A 41 -8.18 -1.13 12.16
N ILE A 42 -7.51 -0.50 13.14
CA ILE A 42 -6.84 0.80 12.96
C ILE A 42 -5.77 0.68 11.87
N LEU A 43 -4.90 -0.32 11.97
CA LEU A 43 -3.86 -0.52 10.96
C LEU A 43 -4.44 -0.74 9.56
N ALA A 44 -5.52 -1.51 9.43
CA ALA A 44 -6.18 -1.72 8.15
C ALA A 44 -6.75 -0.41 7.57
N ALA A 45 -7.35 0.43 8.40
CA ALA A 45 -7.85 1.75 8.00
C ALA A 45 -6.70 2.67 7.52
N GLU A 46 -5.60 2.77 8.27
CA GLU A 46 -4.42 3.54 7.85
C GLU A 46 -3.85 3.06 6.51
N ARG A 47 -3.86 1.74 6.27
CA ARG A 47 -3.42 1.17 4.98
C ARG A 47 -4.38 1.50 3.84
N MET A 48 -5.69 1.51 4.09
CA MET A 48 -6.67 1.97 3.11
C MET A 48 -6.37 3.42 2.71
N ASP A 49 -6.17 4.31 3.68
CA ASP A 49 -5.86 5.73 3.44
C ASP A 49 -4.54 5.93 2.67
N ALA A 50 -3.51 5.15 3.00
CA ALA A 50 -2.25 5.20 2.26
C ALA A 50 -2.42 4.76 0.79
N HIS A 51 -3.25 3.75 0.52
CA HIS A 51 -3.50 3.26 -0.84
C HIS A 51 -4.43 4.18 -1.64
N THR A 52 -5.41 4.81 -1.02
CA THR A 52 -6.25 5.82 -1.68
C THR A 52 -5.43 7.07 -2.00
N ALA A 53 -4.57 7.52 -1.07
CA ALA A 53 -3.64 8.62 -1.31
C ALA A 53 -2.68 8.33 -2.47
N ALA A 54 -2.10 7.12 -2.53
CA ALA A 54 -1.22 6.71 -3.62
C ALA A 54 -1.94 6.61 -4.99
N LEU A 55 -3.25 6.32 -5.00
CA LEU A 55 -4.07 6.31 -6.22
C LEU A 55 -4.51 7.71 -6.66
N ALA A 56 -4.67 8.64 -5.71
CA ALA A 56 -5.06 10.02 -5.96
C ALA A 56 -3.86 10.92 -6.31
N ALA A 57 -2.66 10.57 -5.85
CA ALA A 57 -1.44 11.29 -6.15
C ALA A 57 -1.11 11.19 -7.66
N PRO A 58 -0.78 12.31 -8.32
CA PRO A 58 -0.08 12.27 -9.59
C PRO A 58 1.16 11.39 -9.46
N ARG A 59 1.57 10.71 -10.55
CA ARG A 59 2.80 9.89 -10.60
C ARG A 59 4.05 10.78 -10.54
N GLU A 60 4.21 11.55 -9.48
CA GLU A 60 5.44 12.23 -9.12
C GLU A 60 6.11 11.44 -8.02
N LEU A 61 6.73 10.33 -8.41
CA LEU A 61 7.64 9.60 -7.54
C LEU A 61 9.00 9.54 -8.23
N SER A 62 9.86 10.46 -7.78
CA SER A 62 11.30 10.52 -8.01
C SER A 62 11.73 10.70 -9.47
N ALA A 63 11.57 11.93 -9.99
CA ALA A 63 12.63 12.46 -10.84
C ALA A 63 13.86 12.59 -9.94
N ALA A 64 14.79 11.64 -10.05
CA ALA A 64 16.05 11.70 -9.35
C ALA A 64 16.74 13.04 -9.69
N HIS A 65 16.96 13.86 -8.67
CA HIS A 65 17.84 15.03 -8.70
C HIS A 65 19.24 14.59 -8.28
#